data_AF-A0A7Y5VRE1-F1
#
_entry.id   AF-A0A7Y5VRE1-F1
#
_cell.length_a   1.000
_cell.length_b   1.000
_cell.length_c   1.000
_cell.angle_alpha   90.00
_cell.angle_beta   90.00
_cell.angle_gamma   90.00
#
_symmetry.space_group_name_H-M   'P 1'
#
loop_
_entity.id
_entity.type
_entity.pdbx_description
1 polymer ?
#
loop_
_entity_poly.entity_id
_entity_poly.type
_entity_poly.pdbx_seq_one_letter_code
_entity_poly.pdbx_strand_id
1 'polypeptide(L)'
;MDCLGQIATILYCALAQSAHGSAPASQPVATSRPATATHSAPAVDPAHVERLILQLGDKDYHVRRAAHDALVALGDAAVDALLAHLSDPDHEIAGRVSAILPTPADPELRALVAIRLMETGRLDLLRKAIDILFDDPESAIKAFRERSGEAAAHAYVRLLAPDIVRTMEDWIGFAQIGRRLIQSAEARGDADGVAQQKSNIEEQRRSLKTVAYLYSEATLVEHLTGRRDSGAEASTISTSQPKKSEVRNAPP
;
A
#
# COMPACT_ATOMS: atom_id res chain seq x y z
N MET A 1 -2.39 -30.95 54.64
CA MET A 1 -2.70 -31.93 55.69
C MET A 1 -4.21 -31.97 55.88
N ASP A 2 -5.00 -32.93 55.41
CA ASP A 2 -4.85 -34.05 54.45
C ASP A 2 -6.26 -34.28 53.84
N CYS A 3 -6.43 -34.54 52.54
CA CYS A 3 -6.26 -35.83 51.85
C CYS A 3 -7.17 -36.97 52.36
N LEU A 4 -7.71 -37.76 51.42
CA LEU A 4 -8.72 -38.84 51.58
C LEU A 4 -10.17 -38.33 51.81
N GLY A 5 -11.21 -38.70 51.04
CA GLY A 5 -11.31 -39.53 49.84
C GLY A 5 -12.30 -40.67 50.01
N GLN A 6 -13.52 -40.58 49.43
CA GLN A 6 -14.48 -41.69 49.49
C GLN A 6 -15.51 -41.77 48.34
N ILE A 7 -15.22 -42.73 47.44
CA ILE A 7 -16.13 -43.73 46.84
C ILE A 7 -17.19 -43.31 45.79
N ALA A 8 -17.12 -44.03 44.68
CA ALA A 8 -17.95 -43.97 43.48
C ALA A 8 -19.35 -44.61 43.62
N THR A 9 -20.23 -44.26 42.68
CA THR A 9 -21.31 -45.13 42.17
C THR A 9 -21.35 -45.02 40.64
N ILE A 10 -21.64 -46.12 39.95
CA ILE A 10 -21.41 -46.32 38.50
C ILE A 10 -22.71 -46.80 37.83
N LEU A 11 -22.83 -46.52 36.52
CA LEU A 11 -23.43 -47.37 35.46
C LEU A 11 -24.83 -47.03 34.89
N TYR A 12 -24.97 -47.43 33.61
CA TYR A 12 -26.16 -47.74 32.81
C TYR A 12 -26.84 -46.60 31.99
N CYS A 13 -27.24 -46.78 30.71
CA CYS A 13 -26.67 -47.51 29.55
C CYS A 13 -27.51 -47.20 28.28
N ALA A 14 -26.95 -47.48 27.09
CA ALA A 14 -27.59 -47.60 25.75
C ALA A 14 -28.38 -46.36 25.21
N LEU A 15 -28.14 -45.74 24.04
CA LEU A 15 -27.67 -46.10 22.69
C LEU A 15 -28.67 -46.74 21.70
N ALA A 16 -28.57 -46.23 20.46
CA ALA A 16 -28.95 -46.79 19.14
C ALA A 16 -30.40 -46.51 18.65
N GLN A 17 -30.72 -46.35 17.35
CA GLN A 17 -30.00 -46.43 16.04
C GLN A 17 -30.51 -45.25 15.14
N SER A 18 -29.77 -44.52 14.27
CA SER A 18 -28.95 -44.80 13.06
C SER A 18 -29.70 -45.10 11.74
N ALA A 19 -29.52 -44.24 10.71
CA ALA A 19 -29.53 -44.46 9.23
C ALA A 19 -29.59 -43.09 8.48
N HIS A 20 -29.30 -42.89 7.18
CA HIS A 20 -28.26 -43.41 6.26
C HIS A 20 -28.20 -42.56 4.95
N GLY A 21 -27.00 -42.28 4.42
CA GLY A 21 -26.76 -41.73 3.05
C GLY A 21 -26.93 -40.20 2.88
N SER A 22 -26.26 -39.51 1.95
CA SER A 22 -25.19 -39.87 1.00
C SER A 22 -24.34 -38.63 0.65
N ALA A 23 -23.08 -38.80 0.25
CA ALA A 23 -22.28 -37.74 -0.40
C ALA A 23 -22.75 -37.50 -1.86
N PRO A 24 -22.37 -36.37 -2.50
CA PRO A 24 -21.15 -36.43 -3.33
C PRO A 24 -20.29 -35.14 -3.44
N ALA A 25 -19.06 -35.36 -3.92
CA ALA A 25 -18.23 -34.52 -4.80
C ALA A 25 -17.81 -33.07 -4.43
N SER A 26 -16.50 -32.84 -4.50
CA SER A 26 -15.78 -31.58 -4.31
C SER A 26 -16.05 -30.52 -5.39
N GLN A 27 -16.04 -29.24 -5.00
CA GLN A 27 -15.71 -28.09 -5.85
C GLN A 27 -14.84 -27.09 -5.06
N PRO A 28 -13.97 -26.28 -5.72
CA PRO A 28 -13.00 -25.43 -5.03
C PRO A 28 -13.67 -24.20 -4.41
N VAL A 29 -13.29 -23.88 -3.17
CA VAL A 29 -13.70 -22.64 -2.50
C VAL A 29 -12.95 -21.47 -3.14
N ALA A 30 -13.57 -20.86 -4.15
CA ALA A 30 -13.21 -19.52 -4.60
C ALA A 30 -13.57 -18.54 -3.48
N THR A 31 -12.57 -17.93 -2.84
CA THR A 31 -12.77 -16.92 -1.79
C THR A 31 -13.21 -15.59 -2.39
N SER A 32 -14.49 -15.48 -2.77
CA SER A 32 -15.14 -14.21 -3.10
C SER A 32 -15.39 -13.41 -1.81
N ARG A 33 -14.40 -12.60 -1.41
CA ARG A 33 -14.60 -11.58 -0.36
C ARG A 33 -15.52 -10.49 -0.92
N PRO A 34 -16.66 -10.17 -0.28
CA PRO A 34 -17.52 -9.09 -0.75
C PRO A 34 -16.78 -7.75 -0.61
N ALA A 35 -16.83 -6.93 -1.66
CA ALA A 35 -16.33 -5.56 -1.64
C ALA A 35 -17.43 -4.63 -1.12
N THR A 36 -17.15 -3.90 -0.04
CA THR A 36 -17.94 -2.73 0.39
C THR A 36 -17.01 -1.63 0.87
N ALA A 37 -16.52 -0.84 -0.08
CA ALA A 37 -16.01 0.50 0.15
C ALA A 37 -16.74 1.40 -0.84
N THR A 38 -18.03 1.65 -0.60
CA THR A 38 -18.91 2.34 -1.54
C THR A 38 -18.63 3.84 -1.52
N HIS A 39 -17.70 4.27 -2.35
CA HIS A 39 -17.50 5.68 -2.67
C HIS A 39 -18.67 6.14 -3.55
N SER A 40 -19.35 7.21 -3.15
CA SER A 40 -20.61 7.67 -3.74
C SER A 40 -20.40 8.38 -5.09
N ALA A 41 -19.91 7.64 -6.08
CA ALA A 41 -19.88 8.08 -7.48
C ALA A 41 -21.31 8.19 -8.05
N PRO A 42 -21.53 9.02 -9.09
CA PRO A 42 -22.80 9.02 -9.83
C PRO A 42 -23.10 7.62 -10.39
N ALA A 43 -24.39 7.26 -10.46
CA ALA A 43 -24.83 5.94 -10.93
C ALA A 43 -24.60 5.75 -12.44
N VAL A 44 -23.38 5.38 -12.81
CA VAL A 44 -23.01 4.90 -14.15
C VAL A 44 -23.44 3.44 -14.27
N ASP A 45 -24.03 3.05 -15.41
CA ASP A 45 -24.35 1.65 -15.69
C ASP A 45 -23.07 0.78 -15.67
N PRO A 46 -22.94 -0.21 -14.76
CA PRO A 46 -21.77 -1.08 -14.71
C PRO A 46 -21.51 -1.81 -16.03
N ALA A 47 -22.56 -2.18 -16.78
CA ALA A 47 -22.42 -2.84 -18.07
C ALA A 47 -21.93 -1.89 -19.18
N HIS A 48 -22.07 -0.57 -18.99
CA HIS A 48 -21.44 0.42 -19.86
C HIS A 48 -19.95 0.54 -19.56
N VAL A 49 -19.55 0.64 -18.29
CA VAL A 49 -18.13 0.72 -17.88
C VAL A 49 -17.37 -0.53 -18.33
N GLU A 50 -17.94 -1.72 -18.10
CA GLU A 50 -17.39 -3.00 -18.54
C GLU A 50 -17.11 -3.04 -20.04
N ARG A 51 -18.07 -2.57 -20.85
CA ARG A 51 -17.92 -2.50 -22.31
C ARG A 51 -16.76 -1.59 -22.72
N LEU A 52 -16.60 -0.44 -22.05
CA LEU A 52 -15.49 0.47 -22.31
C LEU A 52 -14.14 -0.18 -21.94
N ILE A 53 -14.07 -0.93 -20.83
CA ILE A 53 -12.85 -1.64 -20.42
C ILE A 53 -12.46 -2.70 -21.48
N LEU A 54 -13.41 -3.52 -21.94
CA LEU A 54 -13.15 -4.49 -23.00
C LEU A 54 -12.72 -3.82 -24.32
N GLN A 55 -13.26 -2.64 -24.63
CA GLN A 55 -12.85 -1.84 -25.80
C GLN A 55 -11.42 -1.27 -25.70
N LEU A 56 -10.76 -1.31 -24.54
CA LEU A 56 -9.32 -1.02 -24.42
C LEU A 56 -8.46 -2.08 -25.12
N GLY A 57 -8.96 -3.31 -25.31
CA GLY A 57 -8.28 -4.39 -26.03
C GLY A 57 -8.63 -4.45 -27.53
N ASP A 58 -9.48 -3.55 -28.04
CA ASP A 58 -9.90 -3.58 -29.45
C ASP A 58 -8.71 -3.41 -30.41
N LYS A 59 -8.76 -4.01 -31.60
CA LYS A 59 -7.72 -3.89 -32.61
C LYS A 59 -7.70 -2.50 -33.26
N ASP A 60 -8.85 -1.83 -33.36
CA ASP A 60 -8.94 -0.47 -33.88
C ASP A 60 -8.47 0.57 -32.85
N TYR A 61 -7.50 1.40 -33.27
CA TYR A 61 -6.97 2.49 -32.46
C TYR A 61 -8.05 3.50 -32.05
N HIS A 62 -9.00 3.80 -32.92
CA HIS A 62 -10.07 4.77 -32.64
C HIS A 62 -11.04 4.25 -31.58
N VAL A 63 -11.33 2.95 -31.58
CA VAL A 63 -12.14 2.30 -30.53
C VAL A 63 -11.40 2.34 -29.19
N ARG A 64 -10.13 1.91 -29.15
CA ARG A 64 -9.31 2.00 -27.92
C ARG A 64 -9.20 3.43 -27.38
N ARG A 65 -9.07 4.42 -28.27
CA ARG A 65 -8.95 5.84 -27.90
C ARG A 65 -10.27 6.40 -27.37
N ALA A 66 -11.40 6.09 -28.00
CA ALA A 66 -12.72 6.51 -27.53
C ALA A 66 -13.04 5.89 -26.15
N ALA A 67 -12.72 4.61 -25.96
CA ALA A 67 -12.89 3.92 -24.68
C ALA A 67 -12.01 4.52 -23.56
N HIS A 68 -10.73 4.78 -23.86
CA HIS A 68 -9.82 5.49 -22.95
C HIS A 68 -10.39 6.84 -22.52
N ASP A 69 -10.77 7.69 -23.48
CA ASP A 69 -11.24 9.05 -23.19
C ASP A 69 -12.58 9.06 -22.44
N ALA A 70 -13.46 8.09 -22.71
CA ALA A 70 -14.69 7.91 -21.95
C ALA A 70 -14.42 7.46 -20.49
N LEU A 71 -13.55 6.48 -20.27
CA LEU A 71 -13.19 6.01 -18.92
C LEU A 71 -12.51 7.10 -18.09
N VAL A 72 -11.63 7.90 -18.70
CA VAL A 72 -11.02 9.08 -18.05
C VAL A 72 -12.08 10.13 -17.69
N ALA A 73 -13.08 10.35 -18.54
CA ALA A 73 -14.18 11.29 -18.26
C ALA A 73 -15.13 10.81 -17.15
N LEU A 74 -15.26 9.49 -16.93
CA LEU A 74 -16.00 8.92 -15.80
C LEU A 74 -15.26 9.09 -14.45
N GLY A 75 -13.93 9.19 -14.48
CA GLY A 75 -13.09 9.43 -13.30
C GLY A 75 -13.31 8.40 -12.19
N ASP A 76 -13.55 8.89 -10.97
CA ASP A 76 -13.77 8.05 -9.78
C ASP A 76 -14.90 7.02 -9.94
N ALA A 77 -15.89 7.29 -10.81
CA ALA A 77 -16.99 6.36 -11.09
C ALA A 77 -16.58 5.08 -11.83
N ALA A 78 -15.43 5.08 -12.51
CA ALA A 78 -14.90 3.90 -13.18
C ALA A 78 -13.98 3.05 -12.27
N VAL A 79 -13.58 3.57 -11.10
CA VAL A 79 -12.45 3.00 -10.33
C VAL A 79 -12.67 1.55 -9.92
N ASP A 80 -13.84 1.17 -9.38
CA ASP A 80 -14.07 -0.21 -8.94
C ASP A 80 -13.96 -1.22 -10.10
N ALA A 81 -14.48 -0.87 -11.29
CA ALA A 81 -14.39 -1.71 -12.49
C ALA A 81 -12.96 -1.76 -13.04
N LEU A 82 -12.22 -0.65 -13.01
CA LEU A 82 -10.80 -0.60 -13.39
C LEU A 82 -9.95 -1.45 -12.45
N LEU A 83 -10.18 -1.36 -11.13
CA LEU A 83 -9.44 -2.15 -10.13
C LEU A 83 -9.65 -3.66 -10.31
N ALA A 84 -10.83 -4.10 -10.79
CA ALA A 84 -11.08 -5.50 -11.12
C ALA A 84 -10.23 -6.02 -12.31
N HIS A 85 -9.82 -5.12 -13.22
CA HIS A 85 -9.10 -5.45 -14.47
C HIS A 85 -7.58 -5.16 -14.41
N LEU A 86 -7.03 -4.87 -13.23
CA LEU A 86 -5.58 -4.66 -13.02
C LEU A 86 -4.71 -5.87 -13.41
N SER A 87 -5.30 -7.07 -13.37
CA SER A 87 -4.67 -8.35 -13.70
C SER A 87 -5.43 -9.07 -14.83
N ASP A 88 -6.00 -8.31 -15.78
CA ASP A 88 -6.69 -8.89 -16.93
C ASP A 88 -5.78 -9.83 -17.75
N PRO A 89 -6.29 -10.97 -18.28
CA PRO A 89 -5.52 -11.86 -19.14
C PRO A 89 -5.01 -11.21 -20.43
N ASP A 90 -5.70 -10.19 -20.96
CA ASP A 90 -5.20 -9.35 -22.04
C ASP A 90 -4.30 -8.24 -21.46
N HIS A 91 -2.99 -8.36 -21.75
CA HIS A 91 -1.99 -7.41 -21.32
C HIS A 91 -2.20 -5.98 -21.87
N GLU A 92 -2.88 -5.81 -23.01
CA GLU A 92 -3.24 -4.49 -23.55
C GLU A 92 -4.34 -3.84 -22.67
N ILE A 93 -5.34 -4.62 -22.23
CA ILE A 93 -6.37 -4.17 -21.29
C ILE A 93 -5.71 -3.85 -19.94
N ALA A 94 -5.01 -4.80 -19.33
CA ALA A 94 -4.38 -4.61 -18.01
C ALA A 94 -3.40 -3.42 -17.99
N GLY A 95 -2.62 -3.24 -19.07
CA GLY A 95 -1.71 -2.10 -19.24
C GLY A 95 -2.45 -0.76 -19.35
N ARG A 96 -3.53 -0.69 -20.14
CA ARG A 96 -4.34 0.52 -20.31
C ARG A 96 -5.13 0.88 -19.05
N VAL A 97 -5.73 -0.11 -18.39
CA VAL A 97 -6.39 0.03 -17.08
C VAL A 97 -5.43 0.60 -16.05
N SER A 98 -4.22 0.06 -15.97
CA SER A 98 -3.15 0.56 -15.09
C SER A 98 -2.79 2.03 -15.40
N ALA A 99 -2.76 2.41 -16.68
CA ALA A 99 -2.47 3.77 -17.10
C ALA A 99 -3.59 4.76 -16.73
N ILE A 100 -4.86 4.43 -16.99
CA ILE A 100 -6.01 5.35 -16.82
C ILE A 100 -6.55 5.47 -15.39
N LEU A 101 -6.17 4.58 -14.46
CA LEU A 101 -6.58 4.72 -13.05
C LEU A 101 -6.29 6.14 -12.52
N PRO A 102 -7.29 6.86 -12.00
CA PRO A 102 -7.13 8.24 -11.55
C PRO A 102 -6.32 8.31 -10.24
N THR A 103 -5.96 9.54 -9.85
CA THR A 103 -5.56 9.87 -8.49
C THR A 103 -6.79 10.45 -7.78
N PRO A 104 -7.51 9.70 -6.93
CA PRO A 104 -8.81 10.12 -6.41
C PRO A 104 -8.70 11.32 -5.47
N ALA A 105 -9.65 12.25 -5.55
CA ALA A 105 -9.70 13.37 -4.62
C ALA A 105 -10.16 12.91 -3.22
N ASP A 106 -11.04 11.92 -3.16
CA ASP A 106 -11.50 11.31 -1.91
C ASP A 106 -10.37 10.50 -1.22
N PRO A 107 -10.01 10.79 0.04
CA PRO A 107 -8.86 10.15 0.70
C PRO A 107 -9.03 8.65 0.93
N GLU A 108 -10.27 8.19 1.10
CA GLU A 108 -10.60 6.79 1.32
C GLU A 108 -10.51 5.97 0.02
N LEU A 109 -11.03 6.51 -1.09
CA LEU A 109 -10.85 5.94 -2.43
C LEU A 109 -9.38 5.95 -2.85
N ARG A 110 -8.64 7.03 -2.54
CA ARG A 110 -7.19 7.15 -2.74
C ARG A 110 -6.41 6.06 -2.01
N ALA A 111 -6.72 5.83 -0.74
CA ALA A 111 -6.15 4.74 0.04
C ALA A 111 -6.51 3.35 -0.53
N LEU A 112 -7.76 3.15 -0.94
CA LEU A 112 -8.21 1.91 -1.58
C LEU A 112 -7.43 1.61 -2.87
N VAL A 113 -7.33 2.57 -3.80
CA VAL A 113 -6.60 2.41 -5.07
C VAL A 113 -5.13 2.09 -4.81
N ALA A 114 -4.47 2.83 -3.92
CA ALA A 114 -3.07 2.59 -3.58
C ALA A 114 -2.86 1.18 -2.99
N ILE A 115 -3.73 0.75 -2.06
CA ILE A 115 -3.68 -0.61 -1.50
C ILE A 115 -3.83 -1.65 -2.61
N ARG A 116 -4.87 -1.56 -3.46
CA ARG A 116 -5.10 -2.52 -4.56
C ARG A 116 -3.91 -2.63 -5.52
N LEU A 117 -3.26 -1.51 -5.83
CA LEU A 117 -2.04 -1.51 -6.65
C LEU A 117 -0.89 -2.26 -5.96
N MET A 118 -0.70 -2.08 -4.65
CA MET A 118 0.29 -2.84 -3.86
C MET A 118 -0.04 -4.33 -3.73
N GLU A 119 -1.33 -4.72 -3.69
CA GLU A 119 -1.75 -6.13 -3.64
C GLU A 119 -1.21 -6.93 -4.83
N THR A 120 -1.02 -6.31 -5.99
CA THR A 120 -0.51 -6.97 -7.21
C THR A 120 0.95 -7.47 -7.11
N GLY A 121 1.75 -6.90 -6.19
CA GLY A 121 3.19 -7.18 -6.11
C GLY A 121 4.02 -6.67 -7.31
N ARG A 122 3.42 -5.89 -8.22
CA ARG A 122 4.11 -5.33 -9.39
C ARG A 122 4.82 -4.01 -9.05
N LEU A 123 6.10 -3.89 -9.43
CA LEU A 123 6.91 -2.70 -9.12
C LEU A 123 6.42 -1.43 -9.81
N ASP A 124 5.91 -1.54 -11.05
CA ASP A 124 5.36 -0.40 -11.80
C ASP A 124 4.04 0.11 -11.17
N LEU A 125 3.22 -0.80 -10.62
CA LEU A 125 2.00 -0.43 -9.89
C LEU A 125 2.30 0.06 -8.48
N LEU A 126 3.33 -0.48 -7.81
CA LEU A 126 3.84 0.05 -6.53
C LEU A 126 4.31 1.51 -6.68
N ARG A 127 5.00 1.86 -7.79
CA ARG A 127 5.33 3.25 -8.10
C ARG A 127 4.06 4.12 -8.12
N LYS A 128 3.06 3.71 -8.91
CA LYS A 128 1.80 4.47 -9.04
C LYS A 128 1.03 4.55 -7.71
N ALA A 129 1.04 3.51 -6.89
CA ALA A 129 0.43 3.52 -5.55
C ALA A 129 1.05 4.60 -4.65
N ILE A 130 2.38 4.71 -4.67
CA ILE A 130 3.12 5.72 -3.90
C ILE A 130 2.92 7.12 -4.48
N ASP A 131 2.85 7.26 -5.82
CA ASP A 131 2.48 8.53 -6.45
C ASP A 131 1.09 9.01 -6.03
N ILE A 132 0.12 8.10 -5.95
CA ILE A 132 -1.27 8.39 -5.51
C ILE A 132 -1.34 8.79 -4.02
N LEU A 133 -0.59 8.11 -3.15
CA LEU A 133 -0.53 8.48 -1.72
C LEU A 133 0.19 9.80 -1.48
N PHE A 134 1.25 10.12 -2.24
CA PHE A 134 2.05 11.32 -2.02
C PHE A 134 1.56 12.57 -2.77
N ASP A 135 0.52 12.44 -3.61
CA ASP A 135 -0.19 13.58 -4.20
C ASP A 135 -1.00 14.37 -3.14
N ASP A 136 -1.53 13.72 -2.11
CA ASP A 136 -1.96 14.38 -0.86
C ASP A 136 -1.75 13.43 0.34
N PRO A 137 -0.56 13.46 0.97
CA PRO A 137 -0.27 12.59 2.10
C PRO A 137 -1.04 12.95 3.37
N GLU A 138 -1.44 14.21 3.55
CA GLU A 138 -2.07 14.66 4.81
C GLU A 138 -3.49 14.13 4.94
N SER A 139 -4.25 14.11 3.84
CA SER A 139 -5.58 13.50 3.83
C SER A 139 -5.51 11.96 3.76
N ALA A 140 -4.61 11.40 2.96
CA ALA A 140 -4.54 9.96 2.71
C ALA A 140 -4.08 9.12 3.91
N ILE A 141 -3.23 9.66 4.79
CA ILE A 141 -2.49 8.86 5.79
C ILE A 141 -3.41 8.08 6.75
N LYS A 142 -4.55 8.67 7.13
CA LYS A 142 -5.47 8.04 8.09
C LYS A 142 -6.13 6.80 7.46
N ALA A 143 -6.81 6.99 6.33
CA ALA A 143 -7.49 5.92 5.60
C ALA A 143 -6.52 4.80 5.18
N PHE A 144 -5.31 5.16 4.72
CA PHE A 144 -4.28 4.19 4.35
C PHE A 144 -3.82 3.37 5.56
N ARG A 145 -3.54 4.01 6.71
CA ARG A 145 -3.13 3.33 7.95
C ARG A 145 -4.20 2.39 8.48
N GLU A 146 -5.45 2.84 8.52
CA GLU A 146 -6.58 2.04 9.04
C GLU A 146 -6.80 0.79 8.18
N ARG A 147 -6.86 0.94 6.85
CA ARG A 147 -7.08 -0.17 5.91
C ARG A 147 -5.89 -1.13 5.79
N SER A 148 -4.66 -0.63 5.79
CA SER A 148 -3.45 -1.48 5.72
C SER A 148 -3.15 -2.22 7.04
N GLY A 149 -3.63 -1.68 8.16
CA GLY A 149 -3.57 -2.31 9.49
C GLY A 149 -4.61 -3.40 9.73
N GLU A 150 -5.58 -3.60 8.83
CA GLU A 150 -6.57 -4.67 8.94
C GLU A 150 -5.90 -6.05 9.00
N ALA A 151 -6.38 -6.93 9.87
CA ALA A 151 -5.89 -8.30 9.95
C ALA A 151 -6.03 -9.06 8.60
N ALA A 152 -7.04 -8.69 7.80
CA ALA A 152 -7.31 -9.23 6.47
C ALA A 152 -6.49 -8.59 5.33
N ALA A 153 -5.63 -7.60 5.60
CA ALA A 153 -4.82 -6.94 4.59
C ALA A 153 -3.90 -7.91 3.83
N HIS A 154 -3.52 -7.58 2.60
CA HIS A 154 -2.63 -8.43 1.81
C HIS A 154 -1.21 -8.49 2.40
N ALA A 155 -0.47 -9.57 2.10
CA ALA A 155 0.89 -9.76 2.62
C ALA A 155 1.84 -8.63 2.22
N TYR A 156 1.82 -8.21 0.95
CA TYR A 156 2.63 -7.08 0.47
C TYR A 156 2.20 -5.75 1.10
N VAL A 157 0.91 -5.56 1.37
CA VAL A 157 0.41 -4.34 2.01
C VAL A 157 0.93 -4.24 3.45
N ARG A 158 0.84 -5.32 4.24
CA ARG A 158 1.41 -5.37 5.60
C ARG A 158 2.93 -5.21 5.62
N LEU A 159 3.62 -5.68 4.58
CA LEU A 159 5.07 -5.56 4.44
C LEU A 159 5.50 -4.10 4.19
N LEU A 160 4.79 -3.38 3.32
CA LEU A 160 5.22 -2.08 2.81
C LEU A 160 4.60 -0.88 3.55
N ALA A 161 3.38 -1.03 4.07
CA ALA A 161 2.66 0.08 4.69
C ALA A 161 3.38 0.76 5.89
N PRO A 162 4.12 0.06 6.78
CA PRO A 162 4.78 0.72 7.91
C PRO A 162 5.76 1.84 7.50
N ASP A 163 6.64 1.57 6.52
CA ASP A 163 7.61 2.56 6.05
C ASP A 163 6.99 3.65 5.17
N ILE A 164 5.94 3.31 4.41
CA ILE A 164 5.16 4.31 3.66
C ILE A 164 4.47 5.27 4.64
N VAL A 165 3.79 4.77 5.67
CA VAL A 165 3.14 5.59 6.72
C VAL A 165 4.17 6.47 7.43
N ARG A 166 5.31 5.92 7.86
CA ARG A 166 6.40 6.68 8.48
C ARG A 166 6.87 7.83 7.58
N THR A 167 7.08 7.56 6.29
CA THR A 167 7.55 8.58 5.33
C THR A 167 6.48 9.65 5.06
N MET A 168 5.19 9.31 5.17
CA MET A 168 4.10 10.28 5.15
C MET A 168 4.09 11.14 6.43
N GLU A 169 4.31 10.56 7.62
CA GLU A 169 4.44 11.31 8.89
C GLU A 169 5.63 12.28 8.85
N ASP A 170 6.78 11.84 8.34
CA ASP A 170 7.99 12.67 8.14
C ASP A 170 7.68 13.90 7.25
N TRP A 171 6.91 13.69 6.16
CA TRP A 171 6.47 14.80 5.30
C TRP A 171 5.45 15.72 5.99
N ILE A 172 4.46 15.18 6.71
CA ILE A 172 3.45 15.99 7.42
C ILE A 172 4.14 16.90 8.45
N GLY A 173 5.09 16.36 9.22
CA GLY A 173 5.88 17.13 10.18
C GLY A 173 6.67 18.27 9.52
N PHE A 174 7.30 18.00 8.37
CA PHE A 174 7.99 19.03 7.58
C PHE A 174 7.03 20.09 7.05
N ALA A 175 5.90 19.69 6.45
CA ALA A 175 4.89 20.59 5.91
C ALA A 175 4.29 21.50 7.01
N GLN A 176 4.06 21.00 8.22
CA GLN A 176 3.62 21.78 9.37
C GLN A 176 4.66 22.82 9.85
N ILE A 177 5.96 22.53 9.71
CA ILE A 177 7.02 23.54 9.95
C ILE A 177 6.99 24.59 8.84
N GLY A 178 6.98 24.17 7.57
CA GLY A 178 6.94 25.08 6.42
C GLY A 178 5.73 26.02 6.42
N ARG A 179 4.53 25.51 6.78
CA ARG A 179 3.31 26.34 6.90
C ARG A 179 3.43 27.42 7.99
N ARG A 180 4.08 27.14 9.12
CA ARG A 180 4.36 28.15 10.16
C ARG A 180 5.35 29.21 9.67
N LEU A 181 6.35 28.82 8.87
CA LEU A 181 7.29 29.76 8.24
C LEU A 181 6.59 30.64 7.19
N ILE A 182 5.68 30.07 6.39
CA ILE A 182 4.82 30.82 5.45
C ILE A 182 3.98 31.87 6.18
N GLN A 183 3.22 31.47 7.21
CA GLN A 183 2.41 32.40 8.02
C GLN A 183 3.25 33.53 8.63
N SER A 184 4.47 33.21 9.07
CA SER A 184 5.41 34.19 9.60
C SER A 184 5.92 35.17 8.53
N ALA A 185 6.13 34.71 7.29
CA ALA A 185 6.52 35.55 6.16
C ALA A 185 5.34 36.42 5.65
N GLU A 186 4.14 35.86 5.57
CA GLU A 186 2.90 36.58 5.25
C GLU A 186 2.68 37.75 6.23
N ALA A 187 2.86 37.51 7.53
CA ALA A 187 2.77 38.55 8.57
C ALA A 187 3.84 39.66 8.46
N ARG A 188 4.93 39.44 7.72
CA ARG A 188 5.96 40.46 7.41
C ARG A 188 5.79 41.13 6.04
N GLY A 189 4.84 40.68 5.22
CA GLY A 189 4.76 41.08 3.80
C GLY A 189 5.88 40.50 2.92
N ASP A 190 6.54 39.44 3.37
CA ASP A 190 7.71 38.80 2.76
C ASP A 190 7.28 37.79 1.69
N ALA A 191 6.91 38.31 0.50
CA ALA A 191 6.39 37.51 -0.61
C ALA A 191 7.40 36.48 -1.15
N ASP A 192 8.68 36.85 -1.21
CA ASP A 192 9.76 35.95 -1.67
C ASP A 192 9.97 34.81 -0.66
N GLY A 193 9.94 35.09 0.65
CA GLY A 193 9.96 34.08 1.69
C GLY A 193 8.77 33.11 1.59
N VAL A 194 7.56 33.60 1.30
CA VAL A 194 6.38 32.75 1.06
C VAL A 194 6.58 31.84 -0.15
N ALA A 195 7.06 32.39 -1.27
CA ALA A 195 7.30 31.62 -2.49
C ALA A 195 8.36 30.54 -2.29
N GLN A 196 9.48 30.88 -1.64
CA GLN A 196 10.57 29.95 -1.33
C GLN A 196 10.09 28.81 -0.42
N GLN A 197 9.33 29.10 0.65
CA GLN A 197 8.86 28.04 1.55
C GLN A 197 7.82 27.12 0.89
N LYS A 198 6.97 27.63 -0.02
CA LYS A 198 6.10 26.80 -0.86
C LYS A 198 6.92 25.87 -1.76
N SER A 199 7.97 26.38 -2.41
CA SER A 199 8.89 25.56 -3.21
C SER A 199 9.57 24.48 -2.38
N ASN A 200 10.06 24.82 -1.18
CA ASN A 200 10.71 23.88 -0.26
C ASN A 200 9.79 22.71 0.14
N ILE A 201 8.51 22.99 0.45
CA ILE A 201 7.51 21.96 0.76
C ILE A 201 7.29 21.01 -0.42
N GLU A 202 7.17 21.55 -1.64
CA GLU A 202 6.94 20.76 -2.85
C GLU A 202 8.17 19.97 -3.31
N GLU A 203 9.37 20.49 -3.08
CA GLU A 203 10.61 19.75 -3.30
C GLU A 203 10.76 18.62 -2.29
N GLN A 204 10.56 18.89 -1.00
CA GLN A 204 10.64 17.85 0.04
C GLN A 204 9.57 16.76 -0.16
N ARG A 205 8.37 17.12 -0.63
CA ARG A 205 7.31 16.15 -1.03
C ARG A 205 7.80 15.20 -2.13
N ARG A 206 8.40 15.73 -3.19
CA ARG A 206 8.97 14.94 -4.30
C ARG A 206 10.13 14.05 -3.86
N SER A 207 11.00 14.56 -2.99
CA SER A 207 12.12 13.80 -2.42
C SER A 207 11.64 12.65 -1.54
N LEU A 208 10.75 12.91 -0.56
CA LEU A 208 10.22 11.88 0.33
C LEU A 208 9.38 10.83 -0.41
N LYS A 209 8.61 11.22 -1.43
CA LYS A 209 7.94 10.28 -2.34
C LYS A 209 8.93 9.33 -3.05
N THR A 210 10.07 9.86 -3.50
CA THR A 210 11.11 9.06 -4.15
C THR A 210 11.76 8.09 -3.17
N VAL A 211 12.03 8.55 -1.94
CA VAL A 211 12.54 7.73 -0.83
C VAL A 211 11.56 6.61 -0.46
N ALA A 212 10.27 6.92 -0.30
CA ALA A 212 9.23 5.93 -0.01
C ALA A 212 9.20 4.80 -1.05
N TYR A 213 9.32 5.15 -2.33
CA TYR A 213 9.42 4.15 -3.39
C TYR A 213 10.68 3.29 -3.30
N LEU A 214 11.87 3.91 -3.18
CA LEU A 214 13.13 3.15 -3.24
C LEU A 214 13.23 2.13 -2.10
N TYR A 215 12.76 2.49 -0.90
CA TYR A 215 12.64 1.52 0.20
C TYR A 215 11.57 0.45 -0.10
N SER A 216 10.38 0.85 -0.55
CA SER A 216 9.30 -0.11 -0.85
C SER A 216 9.66 -1.11 -1.96
N GLU A 217 10.37 -0.65 -2.98
CA GLU A 217 10.90 -1.47 -4.08
C GLU A 217 11.93 -2.47 -3.55
N ALA A 218 12.93 -2.01 -2.79
CA ALA A 218 13.94 -2.88 -2.19
C ALA A 218 13.30 -3.97 -1.31
N THR A 219 12.44 -3.58 -0.37
CA THR A 219 11.73 -4.50 0.52
C THR A 219 10.85 -5.51 -0.24
N LEU A 220 10.17 -5.09 -1.30
CA LEU A 220 9.36 -6.01 -2.12
C LEU A 220 10.24 -6.95 -2.95
N VAL A 221 11.36 -6.48 -3.52
CA VAL A 221 12.30 -7.31 -4.28
C VAL A 221 12.99 -8.35 -3.39
N GLU A 222 13.44 -7.97 -2.19
CA GLU A 222 13.99 -8.91 -1.19
C GLU A 222 12.97 -10.01 -0.85
N HIS A 223 11.71 -9.62 -0.61
CA HIS A 223 10.62 -10.54 -0.30
C HIS A 223 10.31 -11.50 -1.47
N LEU A 224 10.18 -10.98 -2.69
CA LEU A 224 9.88 -11.77 -3.90
C LEU A 224 11.02 -12.71 -4.30
N THR A 225 12.27 -12.31 -4.08
CA THR A 225 13.46 -13.12 -4.44
C THR A 225 13.90 -14.07 -3.34
N GLY A 226 13.30 -14.01 -2.15
CA GLY A 226 13.72 -14.81 -0.99
C GLY A 226 15.09 -14.42 -0.42
N ARG A 227 15.69 -13.34 -0.91
CA ARG A 227 16.95 -12.79 -0.40
C ARG A 227 16.70 -12.05 0.91
N ARG A 228 16.66 -12.81 2.00
CA ARG A 228 17.09 -12.27 3.30
C ARG A 228 18.61 -12.14 3.23
N ASP A 229 19.13 -10.93 3.37
CA ASP A 229 20.56 -10.74 3.57
C ASP A 229 21.00 -11.46 4.85
N SER A 230 21.74 -12.55 4.67
CA SER A 230 22.55 -13.18 5.71
C SER A 230 23.78 -12.30 5.98
N GLY A 231 23.52 -11.05 6.37
CA GLY A 231 24.47 -9.94 6.45
C GLY A 231 24.40 -9.19 7.78
N ALA A 232 23.92 -9.87 8.84
CA ALA A 232 23.87 -9.34 10.20
C ALA A 232 24.42 -10.33 11.24
N GLU A 233 25.41 -11.15 10.87
CA GLU A 233 26.34 -11.65 11.88
C GLU A 233 27.23 -10.49 12.31
N ALA A 234 27.06 -10.09 13.57
CA ALA A 234 27.90 -9.09 14.21
C ALA A 234 29.31 -9.64 14.42
N SER A 235 30.13 -9.60 13.37
CA SER A 235 31.58 -9.71 13.51
C SER A 235 32.05 -8.56 14.38
N THR A 236 32.44 -8.90 15.60
CA THR A 236 32.97 -7.97 16.59
C THR A 236 34.21 -7.27 16.03
N ILE A 237 34.03 -6.04 15.56
CA ILE A 237 35.13 -5.11 15.33
C ILE A 237 35.71 -4.78 16.72
N SER A 238 36.66 -5.62 17.13
CA SER A 238 37.46 -5.43 18.33
C SER A 238 38.18 -4.09 18.22
N THR A 239 37.82 -3.14 19.09
CA THR A 239 38.38 -1.79 19.15
C THR A 239 39.84 -1.81 19.61
N SER A 240 40.72 -2.29 18.74
CA SER A 240 42.17 -2.28 18.94
C SER A 240 42.65 -0.83 18.84
N GLN A 241 42.91 -0.22 20.00
CA GLN A 241 43.40 1.15 20.07
C GLN A 241 44.74 1.31 19.32
N PRO A 242 44.94 2.41 18.59
CA PRO A 242 46.25 2.71 18.00
C PRO A 242 47.25 3.02 19.11
N LYS A 243 48.33 2.24 19.18
CA LYS A 243 49.48 2.53 20.06
C LYS A 243 50.04 3.90 19.69
N LYS A 244 50.09 4.83 20.67
CA LYS A 244 50.91 6.05 20.53
C LYS A 244 52.37 5.65 20.33
N SER A 245 52.93 6.00 19.19
CA SER A 245 54.38 5.94 18.96
C SER A 245 55.05 7.07 19.75
N GLU A 246 55.91 6.68 20.70
CA GLU A 246 56.63 7.58 21.59
C GLU A 246 57.83 8.18 20.86
N VAL A 247 57.71 9.44 20.41
CA VAL A 247 58.82 10.17 19.77
C VAL A 247 59.76 10.70 20.86
N ARG A 248 60.86 9.99 21.08
CA ARG A 248 62.00 10.48 21.87
C ARG A 248 62.71 11.61 21.12
N ASN A 249 62.75 12.80 21.70
CA ASN A 249 63.77 13.81 21.40
C ASN A 249 64.75 13.91 22.58
N ALA A 250 66.04 13.84 22.28
CA ALA A 250 67.12 14.08 23.22
C ALA A 250 67.46 15.59 23.28
N PRO A 251 68.01 16.11 24.39
CA PRO A 251 68.38 17.52 24.53
C PRO A 251 69.69 17.87 23.80
N PRO A 252 69.96 19.17 23.57
CA PRO A 252 71.27 19.66 23.11
C PRO A 252 72.37 19.55 24.18
#